data_AF-A0A5U3CWP8-F1
#
_entry.id   AF-A0A5U3CWP8-F1
#
_cell.length_a   1.000
_cell.length_b   1.000
_cell.length_c   1.000
_cell.angle_alpha   90.00
_cell.angle_beta   90.00
_cell.angle_gamma   90.00
#
_symmetry.space_group_name_H-M   'P 1'
#
loop_
_entity.id
_entity.type
_entity.pdbx_description
1 polymer ?
#
loop_
_entity_poly.entity_id
_entity_poly.type
_entity_poly.pdbx_seq_one_letter_code
_entity_poly.pdbx_strand_id
1 'polypeptide(L)'
;MIKVILISLMVTVSLAAARYSPVTVVNAYPRVIARCLADNLYQYGYILDLHETDFPGVNKEFTVYYRNGAHIAGTFWIANSMSTSPERTVGMYGVSKQAYPIFNKSLQQCATRLSMK
;
A
#
# COMPACT_ATOMS: atom_id res chain seq x y z
N MET A 1 13.79 -37.72 11.45
CA MET A 1 13.48 -37.14 10.12
C MET A 1 12.32 -36.15 10.14
N ILE A 2 11.20 -36.43 10.84
CA ILE A 2 10.05 -35.50 10.97
C ILE A 2 10.42 -34.10 11.50
N LYS A 3 11.36 -34.03 12.46
CA LYS A 3 11.78 -32.77 13.09
C LYS A 3 12.48 -31.80 12.13
N VAL A 4 13.18 -32.31 11.12
CA VAL A 4 13.89 -31.49 10.10
C VAL A 4 12.89 -30.93 9.08
N ILE A 5 11.86 -31.71 8.73
CA ILE A 5 10.79 -31.32 7.81
C ILE A 5 9.93 -30.21 8.42
N LEU A 6 9.65 -30.27 9.73
CA LEU A 6 8.89 -29.22 10.42
C LEU A 6 9.65 -27.88 10.46
N ILE A 7 10.97 -27.93 10.69
CA ILE A 7 11.81 -26.73 10.71
C ILE A 7 11.89 -26.11 9.31
N SER A 8 12.05 -26.91 8.25
CA SER A 8 12.06 -26.39 6.88
C SER A 8 10.71 -25.82 6.44
N LEU A 9 9.59 -26.41 6.88
CA LEU A 9 8.25 -25.84 6.66
C LEU A 9 8.06 -24.50 7.40
N MET A 10 8.49 -24.39 8.66
CA MET A 10 8.37 -23.13 9.40
C MET A 10 9.25 -22.02 8.81
N VAL A 11 10.45 -22.36 8.34
CA VAL A 11 11.35 -21.39 7.68
C VAL A 11 10.77 -20.91 6.35
N THR A 12 10.18 -21.82 5.55
CA THR A 12 9.57 -21.43 4.26
C THR A 12 8.28 -20.61 4.45
N VAL A 13 7.45 -20.93 5.44
CA VAL A 13 6.28 -20.13 5.81
C VAL A 13 6.70 -18.74 6.33
N SER A 14 7.79 -18.65 7.08
CA SER A 14 8.31 -17.38 7.61
C SER A 14 8.90 -16.48 6.51
N LEU A 15 9.60 -17.04 5.51
CA LEU A 15 10.05 -16.26 4.34
C LEU A 15 8.90 -15.84 3.43
N ALA A 16 7.85 -16.66 3.31
CA ALA A 16 6.64 -16.29 2.58
C ALA A 16 5.86 -15.19 3.32
N ALA A 17 5.82 -15.24 4.65
CA ALA A 17 5.25 -14.19 5.48
C ALA A 17 6.08 -12.90 5.41
N ALA A 18 7.42 -12.94 5.40
CA ALA A 18 8.26 -11.74 5.19
C ALA A 18 8.03 -11.03 3.83
N ARG A 19 7.23 -11.61 2.93
CA ARG A 19 6.65 -10.93 1.76
C ARG A 19 5.31 -10.23 2.08
N TYR A 20 5.07 -9.89 3.35
CA TYR A 20 4.01 -8.96 3.76
C TYR A 20 4.10 -7.74 2.84
N SER A 21 2.99 -7.39 2.17
CA SER A 21 2.90 -6.27 1.23
C SER A 21 3.79 -5.12 1.70
N PRO A 22 4.85 -4.75 0.96
CA PRO A 22 5.81 -3.76 1.40
C PRO A 22 5.05 -2.50 1.75
N VAL A 23 5.22 -2.11 3.01
CA VAL A 23 4.68 -0.88 3.53
C VAL A 23 5.71 0.22 3.37
N THR A 24 5.25 1.43 3.14
CA THR A 24 6.10 2.61 3.03
C THR A 24 5.69 3.62 4.08
N VAL A 25 6.67 4.13 4.82
CA VAL A 25 6.44 5.19 5.81
C VAL A 25 6.43 6.53 5.09
N VAL A 26 5.39 7.32 5.34
CA VAL A 26 5.21 8.64 4.73
C VAL A 26 4.81 9.63 5.81
N ASN A 27 5.54 10.73 5.93
CA ASN A 27 5.26 11.79 6.90
C ASN A 27 4.29 12.84 6.31
N ALA A 28 3.02 12.45 6.13
CA ALA A 28 1.99 13.35 5.62
C ALA A 28 0.59 12.92 6.05
N TYR A 29 -0.36 13.86 6.03
CA TYR A 29 -1.78 13.56 6.25
C TYR A 29 -2.33 12.59 5.18
N PRO A 30 -3.25 11.67 5.52
CA PRO A 30 -3.80 10.68 4.59
C PRO A 30 -4.28 11.27 3.27
N ARG A 31 -4.98 12.42 3.31
CA ARG A 31 -5.47 13.10 2.11
C ARG A 31 -4.35 13.63 1.19
N VAL A 32 -3.23 14.05 1.77
CA VAL A 32 -2.06 14.52 1.00
C VAL A 32 -1.37 13.33 0.31
N ILE A 33 -1.26 12.21 1.02
CA ILE A 33 -0.76 10.95 0.47
C ILE A 33 -1.65 10.48 -0.68
N ALA A 34 -2.98 10.43 -0.46
CA ALA A 34 -3.95 9.99 -1.46
C ALA A 34 -3.91 10.83 -2.74
N ARG A 35 -3.81 12.17 -2.61
CA ARG A 35 -3.66 13.06 -3.78
C ARG A 35 -2.37 12.80 -4.54
N CYS A 36 -1.25 12.65 -3.84
CA CYS A 36 0.01 12.34 -4.49
C CYS A 36 -0.07 11.00 -5.25
N LEU A 37 -0.69 9.98 -4.64
CA LEU A 37 -0.89 8.68 -5.27
C LEU A 37 -1.76 8.82 -6.52
N ALA A 38 -2.88 9.55 -6.43
CA ALA A 38 -3.76 9.82 -7.56
C ALA A 38 -3.01 10.46 -8.74
N ASP A 39 -2.20 11.50 -8.49
CA ASP A 39 -1.39 12.16 -9.52
C ASP A 39 -0.45 11.18 -10.22
N ASN A 40 0.25 10.35 -9.43
CA ASN A 40 1.21 9.38 -9.98
C ASN A 40 0.54 8.20 -10.69
N LEU A 41 -0.67 7.79 -10.28
CA LEU A 41 -1.41 6.67 -10.87
C LEU A 41 -2.14 7.06 -12.16
N TYR A 42 -2.57 8.31 -12.26
CA TYR A 42 -3.33 8.82 -13.39
C TYR A 42 -2.59 8.65 -14.74
N GLN A 43 -1.27 8.86 -14.74
CA GLN A 43 -0.42 8.67 -15.94
C GLN A 43 -0.41 7.22 -16.45
N TYR A 44 -0.76 6.25 -15.59
CA TYR A 44 -0.76 4.82 -15.89
C TYR A 44 -2.17 4.27 -16.16
N GLY A 45 -3.17 5.15 -16.31
CA GLY A 45 -4.54 4.74 -16.59
C GLY A 45 -5.29 4.20 -15.39
N TYR A 46 -4.93 4.63 -14.18
CA TYR A 46 -5.66 4.31 -12.94
C TYR A 46 -6.26 5.56 -12.32
N ILE A 47 -7.39 5.40 -11.63
CA ILE A 47 -8.06 6.47 -10.88
C ILE A 47 -8.12 6.03 -9.42
N LEU A 48 -7.58 6.84 -8.52
CA LEU A 48 -7.72 6.63 -7.08
C LEU A 48 -8.94 7.42 -6.59
N ASP A 49 -9.88 6.75 -5.95
CA ASP A 49 -11.01 7.41 -5.29
C ASP A 49 -10.52 8.11 -4.03
N LEU A 50 -10.72 9.44 -4.00
CA LEU A 50 -10.31 10.30 -2.90
C LEU A 50 -11.35 10.34 -1.77
N HIS A 51 -12.42 9.56 -1.88
CA HIS A 51 -13.35 9.35 -0.78
C HIS A 51 -12.65 8.59 0.35
N GLU A 52 -12.51 9.26 1.49
CA GLU A 52 -11.88 8.70 2.68
C GLU A 52 -12.82 7.68 3.33
N THR A 53 -12.50 6.39 3.21
CA THR A 53 -13.24 5.35 3.93
C THR A 53 -12.49 5.02 5.22
N ASP A 54 -13.16 5.21 6.37
CA ASP A 54 -12.64 4.78 7.67
C ASP A 54 -12.76 3.26 7.79
N PHE A 55 -11.68 2.58 8.22
CA PHE A 55 -11.68 1.12 8.36
C PHE A 55 -11.11 0.69 9.73
N PRO A 56 -11.78 -0.17 10.51
CA PRO A 56 -11.21 -0.63 11.77
C PRO A 56 -9.87 -1.36 11.56
N GLY A 57 -8.79 -0.86 12.20
CA GLY A 57 -7.44 -1.44 12.11
C GLY A 57 -6.48 -0.74 11.15
N VAL A 58 -6.97 0.12 10.24
CA VAL A 58 -6.15 1.05 9.42
C VAL A 58 -6.86 2.40 9.36
N ASN A 59 -6.16 3.54 9.48
CA ASN A 59 -6.85 4.83 9.59
C ASN A 59 -7.77 5.11 8.38
N LYS A 60 -7.24 4.99 7.15
CA LYS A 60 -7.98 5.28 5.91
C LYS A 60 -7.71 4.26 4.83
N GLU A 61 -8.72 3.97 4.01
CA GLU A 61 -8.58 3.19 2.77
C GLU A 61 -8.99 4.02 1.54
N PHE A 62 -8.32 3.74 0.42
CA PHE A 62 -8.53 4.39 -0.87
C PHE A 62 -8.54 3.35 -1.99
N THR A 63 -9.68 3.19 -2.65
CA THR A 63 -9.84 2.24 -3.75
C THR A 63 -9.28 2.82 -5.04
N VAL A 64 -8.62 1.98 -5.84
CA VAL A 64 -8.09 2.32 -7.15
C VAL A 64 -8.85 1.55 -8.21
N TYR A 65 -9.25 2.25 -9.27
CA TYR A 65 -9.99 1.72 -10.42
C TYR A 65 -9.15 1.82 -11.69
N TYR A 66 -9.43 0.94 -12.64
CA TYR A 66 -8.97 1.15 -14.02
C TYR A 66 -9.70 2.34 -14.64
N ARG A 67 -9.00 3.24 -15.33
CA ARG A 67 -9.63 4.43 -15.93
C ARG A 67 -10.70 4.08 -16.97
N ASN A 68 -10.52 2.96 -17.67
CA ASN A 68 -11.38 2.53 -18.76
C ASN A 68 -12.49 1.56 -18.32
N GLY A 69 -12.75 1.40 -17.02
CA GLY A 69 -13.84 0.55 -16.53
C GLY A 69 -14.03 0.61 -15.01
N ALA A 70 -15.19 0.21 -14.51
CA ALA A 70 -15.50 0.23 -13.08
C ALA A 70 -14.83 -0.91 -12.27
N HIS A 71 -13.76 -1.51 -12.79
CA HIS A 71 -13.07 -2.62 -12.13
C HIS A 71 -12.06 -2.09 -11.11
N ILE A 72 -12.10 -2.64 -9.90
CA ILE A 72 -11.14 -2.36 -8.84
C ILE A 72 -9.78 -2.96 -9.25
N ALA A 73 -8.78 -2.11 -9.32
CA ALA A 73 -7.39 -2.46 -9.60
C ALA A 73 -6.58 -2.79 -8.33
N GLY A 74 -7.05 -2.30 -7.17
CA GLY A 74 -6.50 -2.57 -5.85
C GLY A 74 -6.88 -1.48 -4.86
N THR A 75 -6.37 -1.59 -3.63
CA THR A 75 -6.64 -0.65 -2.54
C THR A 75 -5.34 -0.23 -1.87
N PHE A 76 -5.21 1.06 -1.59
CA PHE A 76 -4.22 1.58 -0.64
C PHE A 76 -4.85 1.73 0.73
N TRP A 77 -4.13 1.35 1.77
CA TRP A 77 -4.51 1.61 3.15
C TRP A 77 -3.42 2.44 3.83
N ILE A 78 -3.84 3.31 4.74
CA ILE A 78 -2.98 4.22 5.48
C ILE A 78 -3.27 4.01 6.97
N ALA A 79 -2.28 3.55 7.73
CA ALA A 79 -2.35 3.44 9.18
C ALA A 79 -1.62 4.60 9.85
N ASN A 80 -2.14 5.04 10.99
CA ASN A 80 -1.41 5.95 11.87
C ASN A 80 -0.21 5.23 12.48
N SER A 81 0.84 5.97 12.83
CA SER A 81 1.87 5.46 13.71
C SER A 81 1.23 4.97 15.02
N MET A 82 1.80 3.90 15.59
CA MET A 82 1.48 3.44 16.94
C MET A 82 1.99 4.42 18.02
N SER A 83 2.90 5.32 17.66
CA SER A 83 3.35 6.45 18.48
C SER A 83 2.64 7.74 18.08
N THR A 84 2.80 8.81 18.84
CA THR A 84 2.31 10.17 18.49
C THR A 84 3.05 10.80 17.30
N SER A 85 3.82 10.03 16.53
CA SER A 85 4.55 10.49 15.35
C SER A 85 3.58 10.91 14.23
N PRO A 86 3.91 11.97 13.47
CA PRO A 86 3.15 12.36 12.27
C PRO A 86 3.30 11.37 11.11
N GLU A 87 4.22 10.40 11.22
CA GLU A 87 4.41 9.33 10.25
C GLU A 87 3.18 8.44 10.08
N ARG A 88 2.96 8.00 8.85
CA ARG A 88 1.90 7.09 8.45
C ARG A 88 2.50 5.90 7.72
N THR A 89 1.99 4.71 8.01
CA THR A 89 2.34 3.50 7.29
C THR A 89 1.35 3.30 6.16
N VAL A 90 1.84 3.26 4.93
CA VAL A 90 1.02 3.08 3.74
C VAL A 90 1.30 1.71 3.14
N GLY A 91 0.27 0.93 2.89
CA GLY A 91 0.39 -0.36 2.22
C GLY A 91 -0.68 -0.54 1.14
N MET A 92 -0.68 -1.72 0.53
CA MET A 92 -1.62 -2.06 -0.54
C MET A 92 -2.09 -3.52 -0.45
N TYR A 93 -3.34 -3.76 -0.84
CA TYR A 93 -3.92 -5.10 -0.98
C TYR A 93 -4.85 -5.17 -2.20
N GLY A 94 -5.22 -6.38 -2.62
CA GLY A 94 -6.10 -6.57 -3.79
C GLY A 94 -5.49 -6.15 -5.12
N VAL A 95 -4.18 -5.86 -5.16
CA VAL A 95 -3.47 -5.43 -6.36
C VAL A 95 -3.05 -6.64 -7.19
N SER A 96 -3.38 -6.65 -8.47
CA SER A 96 -2.93 -7.70 -9.39
C SER A 96 -1.41 -7.70 -9.56
N LYS A 97 -0.82 -8.86 -9.91
CA LYS A 97 0.63 -8.97 -10.15
C LYS A 97 1.12 -7.99 -11.22
N GLN A 98 0.28 -7.70 -12.22
CA GLN A 98 0.58 -6.79 -13.32
C GLN A 98 0.55 -5.32 -12.88
N ALA A 99 -0.40 -4.93 -12.02
CA ALA A 99 -0.54 -3.55 -11.54
C ALA A 99 0.44 -3.22 -10.39
N TYR A 100 0.91 -4.23 -9.66
CA TYR A 100 1.72 -4.05 -8.47
C TYR A 100 3.01 -3.23 -8.67
N PRO A 101 3.83 -3.42 -9.73
CA PRO A 101 5.01 -2.59 -9.94
C PRO A 101 4.68 -1.10 -10.12
N ILE A 102 3.53 -0.80 -10.74
CA ILE A 102 3.05 0.57 -10.94
C ILE A 102 2.64 1.17 -9.59
N PHE A 103 1.83 0.45 -8.82
CA PHE A 103 1.38 0.90 -7.50
C PHE A 103 2.55 1.15 -6.55
N ASN A 104 3.48 0.20 -6.48
CA ASN A 104 4.66 0.34 -5.65
C ASN A 104 5.53 1.53 -6.09
N LYS A 105 5.75 1.70 -7.40
CA LYS A 105 6.49 2.87 -7.91
C LYS A 105 5.81 4.19 -7.54
N SER A 106 4.50 4.30 -7.75
CA SER A 106 3.73 5.50 -7.37
C SER A 106 3.83 5.79 -5.87
N LEU A 107 3.79 4.74 -5.03
CA LEU A 107 3.95 4.89 -3.58
C LEU A 107 5.35 5.38 -3.19
N GLN A 108 6.41 4.78 -3.74
CA GLN A 108 7.78 5.23 -3.48
C GLN A 108 8.03 6.67 -3.95
N GLN A 109 7.51 7.03 -5.12
CA GLN A 109 7.59 8.40 -5.63
C GLN A 109 6.90 9.40 -4.69
N CYS A 110 5.75 9.02 -4.13
CA CYS A 110 5.06 9.85 -3.16
C CYS A 110 5.79 9.99 -1.84
N ALA A 111 6.32 8.89 -1.31
CA ALA A 111 7.12 8.90 -0.10
C ALA A 111 8.31 9.86 -0.26
N THR A 112 9.08 9.71 -1.35
CA THR A 112 10.22 10.60 -1.63
C THR A 112 9.79 12.07 -1.78
N ARG A 113 8.72 12.34 -2.54
CA ARG A 113 8.24 13.72 -2.77
C ARG A 113 7.77 14.41 -1.50
N LEU A 114 7.11 13.67 -0.61
CA LEU A 114 6.53 14.20 0.61
C LEU A 114 7.54 14.27 1.77
N SER A 115 8.60 13.47 1.74
CA SER A 115 9.70 13.54 2.72
C SER A 115 10.70 14.69 2.48
N MET A 116 10.74 15.27 1.28
CA MET A 116 11.61 16.41 0.94
C MET A 116 11.00 17.79 1.26
N LYS A 117 9.85 17.82 1.94
CA LYS A 117 9.08 19.03 2.27
C LYS A 117 9.05 19.26 3.77
#